data_AF-A0A150TWJ8-F1
#
_entry.id   AF-A0A150TWJ8-F1
#
_cell.length_a   1.000
_cell.length_b   1.000
_cell.length_c   1.000
_cell.angle_alpha   90.00
_cell.angle_beta   90.00
_cell.angle_gamma   90.00
#
_symmetry.space_group_name_H-M   'P 1'
#
loop_
_entity.id
_entity.type
_entity.pdbx_description
1 polymer ?
#
loop_
_entity_poly.entity_id
_entity_poly.type
_entity_poly.pdbx_seq_one_letter_code
_entity_poly.pdbx_strand_id
1 'polypeptide(L)'
;MREGVWKANEMRWNKALEEEQGRGKSVLRGAYDAAYTARVERFRGPITVEEYARIMVGIERGSANGVLDALKIQRSALMPIVRVWAKKVAKDMKLGEEATKALREAKRA
;
A
#
# COMPACT_ATOMS: atom_id res chain seq x y z
N MET A 1 -22.19 11.17 -13.50
CA MET A 1 -21.10 10.61 -14.35
C MET A 1 -21.68 9.41 -15.10
N ARG A 2 -21.45 9.26 -16.41
CA ARG A 2 -21.98 8.11 -17.18
C ARG A 2 -20.97 6.95 -17.12
N GLU A 3 -21.45 5.71 -16.94
CA GLU A 3 -20.63 4.49 -16.81
C GLU A 3 -19.56 4.35 -17.91
N GLY A 4 -19.90 4.67 -19.16
CA GLY A 4 -18.95 4.61 -20.28
C GLY A 4 -17.77 5.58 -20.15
N VAL A 5 -17.99 6.77 -19.58
CA VAL A 5 -16.93 7.76 -19.34
C VAL A 5 -15.99 7.30 -18.23
N TRP A 6 -16.54 6.64 -17.20
CA TRP A 6 -15.77 6.05 -16.12
C TRP A 6 -14.84 4.94 -16.64
N LYS A 7 -15.38 3.96 -17.38
CA LYS A 7 -14.58 2.87 -17.97
C LYS A 7 -13.50 3.37 -18.92
N ALA A 8 -13.80 4.37 -19.76
CA ALA A 8 -12.81 4.97 -20.65
C ALA A 8 -11.65 5.61 -19.89
N ASN A 9 -11.95 6.29 -18.78
CA ASN A 9 -10.93 6.88 -17.91
C ASN A 9 -10.10 5.80 -17.21
N GLU A 10 -10.73 4.76 -16.66
CA GLU A 10 -10.03 3.64 -16.03
C GLU A 10 -9.06 2.94 -17.00
N MET A 11 -9.53 2.60 -18.21
CA MET A 11 -8.68 2.00 -19.25
C MET A 11 -7.49 2.90 -19.61
N ARG A 12 -7.71 4.21 -19.74
CA ARG A 12 -6.66 5.18 -20.04
C ARG A 12 -5.56 5.16 -18.97
N TRP A 13 -5.94 5.18 -17.70
CA TRP A 13 -4.96 5.20 -16.60
C TRP A 13 -4.25 3.86 -16.42
N ASN A 14 -4.95 2.73 -16.58
CA ASN A 14 -4.33 1.41 -16.54
C ASN A 14 -3.28 1.27 -17.66
N LYS A 15 -3.61 1.69 -18.89
CA LYS A 15 -2.67 1.72 -20.00
C LYS A 15 -1.44 2.59 -19.72
N ALA A 16 -1.64 3.78 -19.15
CA ALA A 16 -0.53 4.67 -18.79
C ALA A 16 0.41 4.06 -17.73
N LEU A 17 -0.15 3.33 -16.76
CA LEU A 17 0.63 2.61 -15.74
C LEU A 17 1.43 1.44 -16.33
N GLU A 18 0.86 0.71 -17.29
CA GLU A 18 1.52 -0.39 -18.00
C GLU A 18 2.64 0.13 -18.91
N GLU A 19 2.40 1.20 -19.67
CA GLU A 19 3.41 1.83 -20.52
C GLU A 19 4.59 2.38 -19.72
N GLU A 20 4.33 2.99 -18.56
CA GLU A 20 5.38 3.45 -17.66
C GLU A 20 6.22 2.28 -17.13
N GLN A 21 5.56 1.20 -16.70
CA GLN A 21 6.22 -0.01 -16.22
C GLN A 21 7.07 -0.67 -17.31
N GLY A 22 6.58 -0.74 -18.55
CA GLY A 22 7.33 -1.25 -19.70
C GLY A 22 8.59 -0.43 -20.01
N ARG A 23 8.65 0.83 -19.57
CA ARG A 23 9.82 1.72 -19.67
C ARG A 23 10.71 1.70 -18.42
N GLY A 24 10.45 0.80 -17.45
CA GLY A 24 11.18 0.73 -16.19
C GLY A 24 10.96 1.91 -15.25
N LYS A 25 9.93 2.74 -15.49
CA LYS A 25 9.60 3.90 -14.66
C LYS A 25 8.48 3.51 -13.67
N SER A 26 8.31 4.30 -12.60
CA SER A 26 7.28 4.06 -11.58
C SER A 26 6.73 5.33 -10.93
N VAL A 27 6.79 6.47 -11.65
CA VAL A 27 6.35 7.78 -11.15
C VAL A 27 4.83 7.82 -11.02
N LEU A 28 4.09 7.43 -12.06
CA LEU A 28 2.61 7.37 -12.03
C LEU A 28 2.13 6.38 -10.98
N ARG A 29 2.74 5.19 -10.92
CA ARG A 29 2.41 4.19 -9.89
C ARG A 29 2.68 4.72 -8.49
N GLY A 30 3.83 5.37 -8.30
CA GLY A 30 4.18 6.00 -7.03
C GLY A 30 3.21 7.10 -6.61
N ALA A 31 2.79 7.96 -7.54
CA ALA A 31 1.82 9.02 -7.28
C ALA A 31 0.44 8.44 -6.93
N TYR A 32 -0.02 7.42 -7.67
CA TYR A 32 -1.25 6.70 -7.38
C TYR A 32 -1.21 6.07 -5.99
N ASP A 33 -0.18 5.29 -5.68
CA ASP A 33 -0.06 4.60 -4.40
C ASP A 33 -0.04 5.60 -3.23
N ALA A 34 0.72 6.69 -3.36
CA ALA A 34 0.79 7.74 -2.33
C ALA A 34 -0.56 8.43 -2.11
N ALA A 35 -1.26 8.81 -3.20
CA ALA A 35 -2.58 9.43 -3.10
C ALA A 35 -3.62 8.49 -2.48
N TYR A 36 -3.57 7.21 -2.84
CA TYR A 36 -4.46 6.19 -2.30
C TYR A 36 -4.23 5.99 -0.80
N THR A 37 -2.96 5.80 -0.39
CA THR A 37 -2.59 5.64 1.02
C THR A 37 -2.95 6.89 1.84
N ALA A 38 -2.65 8.09 1.34
CA ALA A 38 -3.03 9.33 2.01
C ALA A 38 -4.56 9.45 2.19
N ARG A 39 -5.35 8.98 1.23
CA ARG A 39 -6.82 8.97 1.37
C ARG A 39 -7.29 8.00 2.44
N VAL A 40 -6.69 6.81 2.54
CA VAL A 40 -6.96 5.85 3.63
C VAL A 40 -6.62 6.49 4.97
N GLU A 41 -5.41 7.04 5.11
CA GLU A 41 -4.94 7.66 6.36
C GLU A 41 -5.81 8.86 6.77
N ARG A 42 -6.34 9.63 5.81
CA ARG A 42 -7.27 10.73 6.10
C ARG A 42 -8.59 10.25 6.71
N PHE A 43 -9.06 9.05 6.38
CA PHE A 43 -10.33 8.54 6.89
C PHE A 43 -10.22 7.83 8.24
N ARG A 44 -9.16 7.05 8.44
CA ARG A 44 -9.00 6.19 9.63
C ARG A 44 -7.89 6.62 10.58
N GLY A 45 -7.10 7.63 10.22
CA GLY A 45 -5.85 7.98 10.89
C GLY A 45 -4.62 7.33 10.24
N PRO A 46 -3.40 7.78 10.60
CA PRO A 46 -2.15 7.30 10.02
C PRO A 46 -1.99 5.78 10.16
N ILE A 47 -1.34 5.16 9.16
CA ILE A 47 -0.86 3.79 9.32
C ILE A 47 0.35 3.85 10.27
N THR A 48 0.37 3.02 11.31
CA THR A 48 1.55 2.93 12.19
C THR A 48 2.54 1.89 11.70
N VAL A 49 3.77 1.92 12.23
CA VAL A 49 4.79 0.92 11.89
C VAL A 49 4.38 -0.49 12.36
N GLU A 50 3.67 -0.60 13.48
CA GLU A 50 3.12 -1.85 14.00
C GLU A 50 2.00 -2.38 13.11
N GLU A 51 1.11 -1.52 12.62
CA GLU A 51 0.06 -1.90 11.68
C GLU A 51 0.66 -2.36 10.35
N TYR A 52 1.67 -1.66 9.84
CA TYR A 52 2.43 -2.07 8.65
C TYR A 52 3.08 -3.45 8.87
N ALA A 53 3.72 -3.67 10.02
CA ALA A 53 4.31 -4.97 10.35
C ALA A 53 3.27 -6.11 10.40
N ARG A 54 2.09 -5.86 10.99
CA ARG A 54 0.98 -6.83 10.98
C ARG A 54 0.51 -7.15 9.57
N ILE A 55 0.40 -6.15 8.69
CA ILE A 55 0.05 -6.35 7.28
C ILE A 55 1.07 -7.24 6.58
N MET A 56 2.36 -6.98 6.78
CA MET A 56 3.44 -7.78 6.19
C MET A 56 3.42 -9.24 6.68
N VAL A 57 3.23 -9.47 7.98
CA VAL A 57 3.05 -10.83 8.52
C VAL A 57 1.80 -11.50 7.95
N GLY A 58 0.71 -10.74 7.77
CA GLY A 58 -0.50 -11.22 7.10
C GLY A 58 -0.24 -11.66 5.66
N ILE A 59 0.61 -10.95 4.90
CA ILE A 59 1.03 -11.37 3.56
C ILE A 59 1.81 -12.68 3.63
N GLU A 60 2.79 -12.77 4.52
CA GLU A 60 3.60 -14.00 4.72
C GLU A 60 2.74 -15.22 5.08
N ARG A 61 1.70 -15.02 5.90
CA ARG A 61 0.79 -16.09 6.35
C ARG A 61 -0.42 -16.31 5.42
N GLY A 62 -0.51 -15.60 4.30
CA GLY A 62 -1.66 -15.71 3.38
C GLY A 62 -2.99 -15.16 3.93
N SER A 63 -2.96 -14.37 4.99
CA SER A 63 -4.12 -13.82 5.71
C SER A 63 -4.23 -12.29 5.64
N ALA A 64 -3.52 -11.65 4.71
CA ALA A 64 -3.45 -10.18 4.58
C ALA A 64 -4.82 -9.49 4.53
N ASN A 65 -5.81 -10.07 3.84
CA ASN A 65 -7.15 -9.51 3.78
C ASN A 65 -7.84 -9.46 5.16
N GLY A 66 -7.68 -10.51 5.99
CA GLY A 66 -8.22 -10.52 7.34
C GLY A 66 -7.55 -9.48 8.24
N VAL A 67 -6.25 -9.26 8.07
CA VAL A 67 -5.53 -8.18 8.76
C VAL A 67 -6.06 -6.81 8.34
N LEU A 68 -6.26 -6.56 7.05
CA LEU A 68 -6.82 -5.30 6.57
C LEU A 68 -8.24 -5.07 7.10
N ASP A 69 -9.08 -6.10 7.10
CA ASP A 69 -10.44 -6.01 7.63
C ASP A 69 -10.41 -5.65 9.14
N ALA A 70 -9.51 -6.26 9.92
CA ALA A 70 -9.33 -5.95 11.35
C ALA A 70 -8.82 -4.51 11.58
N LEU A 71 -8.00 -3.99 10.68
CA LEU A 71 -7.52 -2.60 10.67
C LEU A 71 -8.53 -1.62 10.06
N LYS A 72 -9.70 -2.09 9.63
CA LYS A 72 -10.73 -1.30 8.93
C LYS A 72 -10.18 -0.61 7.67
N ILE A 73 -9.30 -1.31 6.95
CA ILE A 73 -8.69 -0.87 5.69
C ILE A 73 -9.32 -1.66 4.54
N GLN A 74 -9.72 -0.96 3.48
CA GLN A 74 -10.20 -1.58 2.24
C GLN A 74 -9.13 -2.50 1.63
N ARG A 75 -9.51 -3.71 1.21
CA ARG A 75 -8.59 -4.73 0.67
C ARG A 75 -7.79 -4.26 -0.55
N SER A 76 -8.39 -3.42 -1.39
CA SER A 76 -7.74 -2.76 -2.53
C SER A 76 -6.57 -1.85 -2.15
N ALA A 77 -6.47 -1.43 -0.87
CA ALA A 77 -5.36 -0.64 -0.36
C ALA A 77 -4.07 -1.45 -0.11
N LEU A 78 -4.13 -2.79 -0.13
CA LEU A 78 -3.01 -3.66 0.26
C LEU A 78 -1.72 -3.25 -0.47
N MET A 79 -1.75 -3.30 -1.78
CA MET A 79 -0.56 -3.08 -2.60
C MET A 79 -0.09 -1.62 -2.61
N PRO A 80 -0.97 -0.60 -2.67
CA PRO A 80 -0.58 0.79 -2.44
C PRO A 80 0.16 0.99 -1.11
N ILE A 81 -0.38 0.47 0.00
CA ILE A 81 0.21 0.60 1.33
C ILE A 81 1.59 -0.07 1.37
N VAL A 82 1.69 -1.32 0.92
CA VAL A 82 2.95 -2.08 0.94
C VAL A 82 4.04 -1.35 0.15
N ARG A 83 3.73 -0.85 -1.05
CA ARG A 83 4.72 -0.16 -1.88
C ARG A 83 5.13 1.19 -1.32
N VAL A 84 4.20 1.96 -0.75
CA VAL A 84 4.52 3.24 -0.08
C VAL A 84 5.42 2.99 1.13
N TRP A 85 5.07 2.02 1.97
CA TRP A 85 5.83 1.72 3.18
C TRP A 85 7.20 1.10 2.89
N ALA A 86 7.32 0.21 1.90
CA ALA A 86 8.61 -0.29 1.44
C ALA A 86 9.54 0.85 1.02
N LYS A 87 9.02 1.85 0.29
CA LYS A 87 9.79 3.06 -0.07
C LYS A 87 10.13 3.93 1.13
N LYS A 88 9.22 4.09 2.11
CA LYS A 88 9.48 4.86 3.34
C LYS A 88 10.60 4.22 4.16
N VAL A 89 10.48 2.92 4.44
CA VAL A 89 11.46 2.13 5.20
C VAL A 89 12.82 2.10 4.51
N ALA A 90 12.88 1.97 3.18
CA ALA A 90 14.14 1.97 2.46
C ALA A 90 14.88 3.33 2.49
N LYS A 91 14.18 4.43 2.74
CA LYS A 91 14.74 5.79 2.75
C LYS A 91 15.11 6.29 4.14
N ASP A 92 14.56 5.69 5.19
CA ASP A 92 14.75 6.11 6.58
C ASP A 92 15.26 4.91 7.40
N MET A 93 16.55 4.96 7.75
CA MET A 93 17.21 3.89 8.50
C MET A 93 16.55 3.63 9.85
N LYS A 94 16.17 4.69 10.56
CA LYS A 94 15.54 4.57 11.88
C LYS A 94 14.17 3.91 11.76
N LEU A 95 13.37 4.36 10.80
CA LEU A 95 12.08 3.74 10.52
C LEU A 95 12.24 2.27 10.08
N GLY A 96 13.32 1.94 9.36
CA GLY A 96 13.62 0.56 8.98
C GLY A 96 14.00 -0.35 10.14
N GLU A 97 14.74 0.17 11.12
CA GLU A 97 15.02 -0.54 12.37
C GLU A 97 13.74 -0.76 13.19
N GLU A 98 12.91 0.27 13.32
CA GLU A 98 11.60 0.21 13.98
C GLU A 98 10.68 -0.82 13.30
N ALA A 99 10.60 -0.80 11.97
CA ALA A 99 9.83 -1.76 11.19
C ALA A 99 10.35 -3.20 11.37
N THR A 100 11.66 -3.39 11.41
CA THR A 100 12.28 -4.71 11.65
C THR A 100 11.94 -5.23 13.05
N LYS A 101 11.98 -4.37 14.07
CA LYS A 101 11.58 -4.71 15.43
C LYS A 101 10.09 -5.08 15.49
N ALA A 102 9.23 -4.24 14.93
CA ALA A 102 7.78 -4.47 14.89
C ALA A 102 7.43 -5.76 14.14
N LEU A 103 8.14 -6.08 13.05
CA LEU A 103 7.98 -7.35 12.33
C LEU A 103 8.32 -8.56 13.21
N ARG A 104 9.41 -8.51 13.97
CA ARG A 104 9.79 -9.60 14.89
C ARG A 104 8.75 -9.80 15.98
N GLU A 105 8.20 -8.71 16.52
CA GLU A 105 7.14 -8.75 17.53
C GLU A 105 5.83 -9.30 16.95
N ALA A 106 5.42 -8.81 15.77
CA ALA A 106 4.22 -9.28 15.09
C ALA A 106 4.29 -10.76 14.69
N LYS A 107 5.48 -11.30 14.39
CA LYS A 107 5.67 -12.73 14.10
C LYS A 107 5.54 -13.63 15.32
N ARG A 108 5.78 -13.10 16.52
CA ARG A 108 5.66 -13.83 17.79
C ARG A 108 4.23 -13.87 18.32
N ALA A 109 3.37 -12.98 17.84
CA ALA A 109 1.94 -12.97 18.09
C ALA A 109 1.19 -13.94 17.15
#